data_AF-A0A7X7P5H5-F1
#
_entry.id   AF-A0A7X7P5H5-F1
#
_cell.length_a   1.000
_cell.length_b   1.000
_cell.length_c   1.000
_cell.angle_alpha   90.00
_cell.angle_beta   90.00
_cell.angle_gamma   90.00
#
_symmetry.space_group_name_H-M   'P 1'
#
loop_
_entity.id
_entity.type
_entity.pdbx_description
1 polymer ?
#
loop_
_entity_poly.entity_id
_entity_poly.type
_entity_poly.pdbx_seq_one_letter_code
_entity_poly.pdbx_strand_id
1 'polypeptide(L)'
;MDVSESATFGTSGGGGSDYFIDFEAESKGSYASGTVSLNGIDWDMTEAVIGTLANDWKNSSKSARLRGHGTSSMTMLANTTDGLGFVRFYYRRYGTEAQVDWMVQYSTNNGSTWTQIGSDFTAPASADVQVFSNDVNVAGNVRIRIKRATESGTTDRRLNI
;
A
#
# COMPACT_ATOMS: atom_id res chain seq x y z
N MET A 1 -5.68 -4.21 -1.79
CA MET A 1 -4.30 -4.27 -2.30
C MET A 1 -3.97 -5.71 -2.63
N ASP A 2 -3.45 -5.93 -3.82
CA ASP A 2 -3.12 -7.24 -4.38
C ASP A 2 -1.61 -7.27 -4.69
N VAL A 3 -0.86 -8.01 -3.89
CA VAL A 3 0.57 -8.23 -4.09
C VAL A 3 0.71 -9.67 -4.55
N SER A 4 0.56 -9.91 -5.86
CA SER A 4 0.52 -11.25 -6.43
C SER A 4 1.55 -11.47 -7.55
N GLU A 5 1.52 -12.66 -8.14
CA GLU A 5 2.54 -13.20 -9.04
C GLU A 5 2.08 -13.25 -10.49
N SER A 6 3.00 -13.00 -11.43
CA SER A 6 2.86 -13.56 -12.77
C SER A 6 4.22 -14.01 -13.28
N ALA A 7 4.53 -15.29 -13.08
CA ALA A 7 5.59 -15.94 -13.84
C ALA A 7 5.05 -16.34 -15.21
N THR A 8 5.78 -16.00 -16.28
CA THR A 8 5.69 -16.79 -17.51
C THR A 8 7.07 -16.95 -18.10
N PHE A 9 7.78 -18.00 -17.69
CA PHE A 9 8.67 -18.75 -18.58
C PHE A 9 8.69 -20.23 -18.15
N GLY A 10 8.15 -21.09 -19.00
CA GLY A 10 8.55 -22.50 -19.10
C GLY A 10 7.98 -23.47 -18.06
N THR A 11 7.06 -24.31 -18.54
CA THR A 11 6.77 -25.68 -18.07
C THR A 11 6.27 -25.88 -16.64
N SER A 12 4.95 -26.12 -16.54
CA SER A 12 4.31 -27.08 -15.62
C SER A 12 4.79 -27.14 -14.16
N GLY A 13 4.08 -26.43 -13.27
CA GLY A 13 3.89 -26.80 -11.87
C GLY A 13 4.64 -25.96 -10.82
N GLY A 14 3.88 -25.36 -9.90
CA GLY A 14 4.34 -24.69 -8.66
C GLY A 14 4.29 -23.16 -8.76
N GLY A 15 3.61 -22.39 -7.92
CA GLY A 15 3.13 -22.66 -6.57
C GLY A 15 3.54 -21.48 -5.68
N GLY A 16 2.95 -20.31 -5.90
CA GLY A 16 3.08 -19.17 -5.03
C GLY A 16 1.70 -18.57 -4.71
N SER A 17 1.57 -17.98 -3.52
CA SER A 17 0.29 -17.53 -2.96
C SER A 17 0.19 -16.01 -2.94
N ASP A 18 -0.86 -15.49 -3.54
CA ASP A 18 -1.18 -14.06 -3.55
C ASP A 18 -1.38 -13.52 -2.13
N TYR A 19 -0.63 -12.47 -1.76
CA TYR A 19 -0.89 -11.74 -0.53
C TYR A 19 -1.85 -10.58 -0.81
N PHE A 20 -3.11 -10.81 -0.43
CA PHE A 20 -4.21 -9.88 -0.65
C PHE A 20 -4.59 -9.18 0.66
N ILE A 21 -4.99 -7.90 0.59
CA ILE A 21 -5.58 -7.14 1.71
C ILE A 21 -6.84 -6.43 1.22
N ASP A 22 -7.97 -6.66 1.87
CA ASP A 22 -9.23 -5.92 1.67
C ASP A 22 -9.58 -4.94 2.81
N PHE A 23 -8.82 -4.99 3.92
CA PHE A 23 -9.04 -4.20 5.14
C PHE A 23 -10.34 -4.50 5.90
N GLU A 24 -11.06 -5.55 5.53
CA GLU A 24 -12.40 -5.80 6.06
C GLU A 24 -12.38 -6.40 7.48
N ALA A 25 -11.34 -7.17 7.82
CA ALA A 25 -11.22 -7.84 9.11
C ALA A 25 -10.75 -6.91 10.24
N GLU A 26 -9.79 -6.03 9.98
CA GLU A 26 -9.13 -5.23 11.02
C GLU A 26 -9.76 -3.85 11.23
N SER A 27 -9.24 -3.10 12.22
CA SER A 27 -9.61 -1.71 12.49
C SER A 27 -8.46 -0.94 13.12
N LYS A 28 -8.29 0.32 12.71
CA LYS A 28 -7.40 1.30 13.34
C LYS A 28 -7.98 2.69 13.13
N GLY A 29 -8.50 3.30 14.20
CA GLY A 29 -9.22 4.59 14.12
C GLY A 29 -8.37 5.84 14.35
N SER A 30 -7.14 5.69 14.88
CA SER A 30 -6.23 6.81 15.17
C SER A 30 -5.13 6.94 14.13
N TYR A 31 -4.77 8.18 13.77
CA TYR A 31 -3.66 8.48 12.87
C TYR A 31 -2.27 8.27 13.49
N ALA A 32 -2.16 8.19 14.82
CA ALA A 32 -0.89 7.88 15.48
C ALA A 32 -0.31 6.54 14.98
N SER A 33 1.01 6.41 14.93
CA SER A 33 1.68 5.15 14.56
C SER A 33 1.15 3.97 15.35
N GLY A 34 0.97 2.84 14.68
CA GLY A 34 0.54 1.61 15.32
C GLY A 34 0.59 0.42 14.38
N THR A 35 0.89 -0.74 14.94
CA THR A 35 0.93 -2.00 14.21
C THR A 35 -0.47 -2.56 14.00
N VAL A 36 -0.77 -2.99 12.78
CA VAL A 36 -1.98 -3.73 12.42
C VAL A 36 -1.57 -4.99 11.67
N SER A 37 -2.11 -6.14 12.06
CA SER A 37 -1.88 -7.40 11.36
C SER A 37 -2.90 -7.53 10.24
N LEU A 38 -2.49 -7.28 8.99
CA LEU A 38 -3.35 -7.37 7.82
C LEU A 38 -3.13 -8.75 7.19
N ASN A 39 -4.15 -9.60 7.18
CA ASN A 39 -4.07 -10.97 6.63
C ASN A 39 -2.80 -11.74 7.03
N GLY A 40 -2.41 -11.64 8.31
CA GLY A 40 -1.32 -12.40 8.92
C GLY A 40 0.07 -11.76 8.82
N ILE A 41 0.21 -10.60 8.17
CA ILE A 41 1.45 -9.83 8.15
C ILE A 41 1.26 -8.54 8.93
N ASP A 42 2.21 -8.22 9.81
CA ASP A 42 2.18 -6.98 10.58
C ASP A 42 2.63 -5.78 9.74
N TRP A 43 1.89 -4.69 9.85
CA TRP A 43 2.16 -3.40 9.20
C TRP A 43 2.22 -2.28 10.22
N ASP A 44 3.27 -1.47 10.20
CA ASP A 44 3.24 -0.15 10.83
C ASP A 44 2.42 0.81 9.97
N MET A 45 1.39 1.38 10.57
CA MET A 45 0.52 2.38 9.95
C MET A 45 0.70 3.72 10.66
N THR A 46 1.52 4.59 10.09
CA THR A 46 1.83 5.93 10.60
C THR A 46 1.12 7.01 9.77
N GLU A 47 0.38 7.90 10.41
CA GLU A 47 -0.55 8.84 9.74
C GLU A 47 -1.45 8.10 8.73
N ALA A 48 -1.88 6.90 9.11
CA ALA A 48 -2.80 6.06 8.36
C ALA A 48 -3.82 5.37 9.28
N VAL A 49 -5.04 5.20 8.78
CA VAL A 49 -6.16 4.55 9.47
C VAL A 49 -6.82 3.52 8.57
N ILE A 50 -7.60 2.61 9.16
CA ILE A 50 -8.60 1.83 8.42
C ILE A 50 -9.91 2.63 8.48
N GLY A 51 -10.26 3.27 7.37
CA GLY A 51 -11.30 4.27 7.25
C GLY A 51 -12.68 3.68 6.97
N THR A 52 -13.70 4.26 7.61
CA THR A 52 -15.13 3.92 7.45
C THR A 52 -16.01 5.16 7.23
N LEU A 53 -15.42 6.34 7.05
CA LEU A 53 -16.15 7.60 6.91
C LEU A 53 -16.85 7.67 5.55
N ALA A 54 -17.91 8.48 5.46
CA ALA A 54 -18.70 8.64 4.24
C ALA A 54 -17.85 9.08 3.03
N ASN A 55 -16.87 9.94 3.24
CA ASN A 55 -16.00 10.46 2.18
C ASN A 55 -14.85 9.51 1.79
N ASP A 56 -14.71 8.37 2.50
CA ASP A 56 -13.78 7.34 2.09
C ASP A 56 -14.26 6.70 0.79
N TRP A 57 -13.39 6.66 -0.22
CA TRP A 57 -13.52 5.65 -1.26
C TRP A 57 -13.13 4.30 -0.66
N LYS A 58 -14.03 3.32 -0.79
CA LYS A 58 -13.93 2.00 -0.17
C LYS A 58 -14.33 0.94 -1.18
N ASN A 59 -13.74 -0.24 -1.07
CA ASN A 59 -14.21 -1.41 -1.78
C ASN A 59 -14.89 -2.34 -0.76
N SER A 60 -16.22 -2.33 -0.73
CA SER A 60 -17.04 -2.74 0.43
C SER A 60 -17.09 -1.68 1.54
N SER A 61 -16.66 -2.00 2.76
CA SER A 61 -17.00 -1.23 3.97
C SER A 61 -15.81 -0.50 4.58
N LYS A 62 -14.58 -0.87 4.20
CA LYS A 62 -13.35 -0.28 4.70
C LYS A 62 -12.35 -0.01 3.57
N SER A 63 -11.36 0.82 3.89
CA SER A 63 -10.17 1.05 3.06
C SER A 63 -9.03 1.50 3.97
N ALA A 64 -7.79 1.43 3.50
CA ALA A 64 -6.76 2.26 4.12
C ALA A 64 -7.04 3.73 3.76
N ARG A 65 -6.78 4.65 4.70
CA ARG A 65 -6.73 6.09 4.44
C ARG A 65 -5.47 6.68 5.03
N LEU A 66 -4.57 7.13 4.16
CA LEU A 66 -3.33 7.80 4.53
C LEU A 66 -3.55 9.32 4.57
N ARG A 67 -2.96 10.01 5.53
CA ARG A 67 -3.31 11.41 5.85
C ARG A 67 -2.80 12.45 4.86
N GLY A 68 -1.69 12.15 4.19
CA GLY A 68 -1.02 13.05 3.25
C GLY A 68 0.08 13.91 3.87
N HIS A 69 0.32 13.78 5.18
CA HIS A 69 1.45 14.41 5.87
C HIS A 69 2.75 13.74 5.45
N GLY A 70 3.88 14.45 5.44
CA GLY A 70 5.17 13.92 4.97
C GLY A 70 5.63 12.61 5.64
N THR A 71 5.14 12.31 6.84
CA THR A 71 5.40 11.06 7.58
C THR A 71 4.41 9.93 7.30
N SER A 72 3.39 10.16 6.47
CA SER A 72 2.35 9.16 6.17
C SER A 72 2.93 7.95 5.48
N SER A 73 2.69 6.78 6.07
CA SER A 73 3.16 5.51 5.53
C SER A 73 2.36 4.31 6.03
N MET A 74 2.42 3.25 5.23
CA MET A 74 2.10 1.89 5.62
C MET A 74 3.30 1.03 5.28
N THR A 75 3.94 0.43 6.27
CA THR A 75 5.20 -0.32 6.12
C THR A 75 5.04 -1.73 6.67
N MET A 76 5.27 -2.75 5.84
CA MET A 76 5.35 -4.13 6.32
C MET A 76 6.50 -4.29 7.32
N LEU A 77 6.22 -5.00 8.41
CA LEU A 77 7.18 -5.33 9.46
C LEU A 77 7.71 -6.77 9.35
N ALA A 78 7.01 -7.63 8.62
CA ALA A 78 7.44 -8.98 8.25
C ALA A 78 7.61 -9.11 6.73
N ASN A 79 8.34 -10.12 6.28
CA ASN A 79 8.53 -10.40 4.86
C ASN A 79 7.51 -11.42 4.37
N THR A 80 7.14 -11.30 3.10
CA THR A 80 6.73 -12.47 2.30
C THR A 80 7.95 -13.37 2.07
N THR A 81 7.75 -14.67 1.91
CA THR A 81 8.85 -15.65 1.75
C THR A 81 9.13 -16.07 0.32
N ASP A 82 8.17 -15.86 -0.59
CA ASP A 82 8.19 -16.45 -1.94
C ASP A 82 8.59 -15.45 -3.04
N GLY A 83 9.03 -14.25 -2.66
CA GLY A 83 9.35 -13.18 -3.59
C GLY A 83 8.22 -12.18 -3.80
N LEU A 84 8.43 -11.28 -4.75
CA LEU A 84 7.50 -10.22 -5.13
C LEU A 84 7.41 -10.18 -6.65
N GLY A 85 6.36 -10.79 -7.19
CA GLY A 85 6.04 -10.77 -8.62
C GLY A 85 5.59 -9.38 -9.07
N PHE A 86 4.52 -8.85 -8.46
CA PHE A 86 4.01 -7.52 -8.73
C PHE A 86 3.37 -6.86 -7.50
N VAL A 87 3.10 -5.56 -7.60
CA VAL A 87 2.27 -4.81 -6.65
C VAL A 87 1.13 -4.13 -7.40
N ARG A 88 -0.10 -4.42 -6.97
CA ARG A 88 -1.33 -3.82 -7.51
C ARG A 88 -2.23 -3.31 -6.40
N PHE A 89 -2.82 -2.14 -6.58
CA PHE A 89 -3.90 -1.68 -5.72
C PHE A 89 -4.69 -0.57 -6.39
N TYR A 90 -5.95 -0.46 -6.00
CA TYR A 90 -6.76 0.69 -6.32
C TYR A 90 -6.40 1.86 -5.41
N TYR A 91 -6.50 3.07 -5.93
CA TYR A 91 -6.37 4.26 -5.10
C TYR A 91 -7.27 5.38 -5.60
N ARG A 92 -7.71 6.23 -4.67
CA ARG A 92 -8.54 7.41 -4.97
C ARG A 92 -8.40 8.45 -3.87
N ARG A 93 -8.57 9.73 -4.21
CA ARG A 93 -8.61 10.81 -3.22
C ARG A 93 -9.76 10.63 -2.23
N TYR A 94 -9.54 11.08 -0.99
CA TYR A 94 -10.60 11.25 -0.01
C TYR A 94 -11.50 12.44 -0.38
N GLY A 95 -12.80 12.19 -0.57
CA GLY A 95 -13.77 13.21 -0.97
C GLY A 95 -13.28 14.05 -2.15
N THR A 96 -13.04 15.34 -1.90
CA THR A 96 -12.57 16.32 -2.89
C THR A 96 -11.22 16.94 -2.51
N GLU A 97 -10.48 16.35 -1.58
CA GLU A 97 -9.21 16.94 -1.14
C GLU A 97 -8.21 17.02 -2.29
N ALA A 98 -7.45 18.13 -2.32
CA ALA A 98 -6.26 18.21 -3.14
C ALA A 98 -5.31 17.05 -2.79
N GLN A 99 -4.52 16.63 -3.77
CA GLN A 99 -3.71 15.42 -3.66
C GLN A 99 -2.23 15.73 -3.68
N VAL A 100 -1.49 14.77 -3.16
CA VAL A 100 -0.05 14.82 -3.01
C VAL A 100 0.54 13.49 -3.51
N ASP A 101 1.84 13.50 -3.76
CA ASP A 101 2.61 12.41 -4.34
C ASP A 101 2.93 11.27 -3.36
N TRP A 102 2.83 10.05 -3.83
CA TRP A 102 3.09 8.83 -3.07
C TRP A 102 4.07 7.96 -3.85
N MET A 103 4.76 7.08 -3.14
CA MET A 103 5.61 6.08 -3.75
C MET A 103 5.45 4.73 -3.05
N VAL A 104 5.76 3.69 -3.80
CA VAL A 104 5.84 2.32 -3.30
C VAL A 104 7.29 1.89 -3.36
N GLN A 105 7.76 1.20 -2.34
CA GLN A 105 9.13 0.69 -2.30
C GLN A 105 9.12 -0.73 -1.75
N TYR A 106 10.12 -1.52 -2.14
CA TYR A 106 10.39 -2.83 -1.57
C TYR A 106 11.74 -2.88 -0.87
N SER A 107 11.91 -3.87 0.00
CA SER A 107 13.16 -4.17 0.69
C SER A 107 13.39 -5.67 0.73
N THR A 108 14.62 -6.08 0.43
CA THR A 108 15.10 -7.48 0.50
C THR A 108 16.05 -7.71 1.68
N ASN A 109 16.25 -6.72 2.54
CA ASN A 109 17.18 -6.77 3.66
C ASN A 109 16.53 -6.33 4.97
N ASN A 110 15.31 -6.82 5.19
CA ASN A 110 14.52 -6.50 6.38
C ASN A 110 14.49 -4.97 6.60
N GLY A 111 14.09 -4.20 5.58
CA GLY A 111 13.76 -2.77 5.67
C GLY A 111 14.94 -1.85 5.99
N SER A 112 16.17 -2.36 5.93
CA SER A 112 17.38 -1.57 6.12
C SER A 112 17.58 -0.60 4.96
N THR A 113 17.33 -1.05 3.73
CA THR A 113 17.28 -0.21 2.53
C THR A 113 16.03 -0.49 1.72
N TRP A 114 15.61 0.49 0.93
CA TRP A 114 14.38 0.45 0.15
C TRP A 114 14.64 0.87 -1.30
N THR A 115 14.10 0.11 -2.23
CA THR A 115 14.15 0.39 -3.68
C THR A 115 12.75 0.72 -4.17
N GLN A 116 12.62 1.77 -4.98
CA GLN A 116 11.34 2.23 -5.50
C GLN A 116 10.75 1.27 -6.55
N ILE A 117 9.43 1.07 -6.49
CA ILE A 117 8.63 0.37 -7.48
C ILE A 117 7.91 1.42 -8.32
N GLY A 118 8.09 1.36 -9.64
CA GLY A 118 7.47 2.31 -10.57
C GLY A 118 7.90 3.76 -10.32
N SER A 119 7.09 4.70 -10.79
CA SER A 119 7.25 6.13 -10.51
C SER A 119 6.40 6.55 -9.30
N ASP A 120 6.65 7.77 -8.81
CA ASP A 120 5.73 8.44 -7.90
C ASP A 120 4.33 8.53 -8.55
N PHE A 121 3.29 8.51 -7.72
CA PHE A 121 1.91 8.56 -8.16
C PHE A 121 1.08 9.54 -7.32
N THR A 122 0.09 10.16 -7.96
CA THR A 122 -0.80 11.13 -7.32
C THR A 122 -2.22 10.85 -7.81
N ALA A 123 -3.20 10.82 -6.90
CA ALA A 123 -4.61 10.71 -7.33
C ALA A 123 -5.04 11.97 -8.09
N PRO A 124 -5.80 11.83 -9.20
CA PRO A 124 -6.29 12.98 -9.93
C PRO A 124 -7.30 13.77 -9.09
N ALA A 125 -7.55 15.01 -9.50
CA ALA A 125 -8.61 15.84 -8.93
C ALA A 125 -10.03 15.39 -9.34
N SER A 126 -10.18 14.25 -10.03
CA SER A 126 -11.46 13.66 -10.37
C SER A 126 -11.91 12.64 -9.31
N ALA A 127 -13.10 12.06 -9.51
CA ALA A 127 -13.66 11.00 -8.67
C ALA A 127 -13.30 9.59 -9.20
N ASP A 128 -12.34 9.50 -10.12
CA ASP A 128 -12.04 8.26 -10.81
C ASP A 128 -11.13 7.38 -9.95
N VAL A 129 -11.46 6.10 -9.88
CA VAL A 129 -10.59 5.11 -9.25
C VAL A 129 -9.39 4.88 -10.16
N GLN A 130 -8.19 4.97 -9.59
CA GLN A 130 -6.95 4.68 -10.28
C GLN A 130 -6.39 3.34 -9.84
N VAL A 131 -5.47 2.80 -10.63
CA VAL A 131 -4.77 1.54 -10.33
C VAL A 131 -3.27 1.81 -10.33
N PHE A 132 -2.62 1.55 -9.21
CA PHE A 132 -1.17 1.36 -9.20
C PHE A 132 -0.93 -0.09 -9.60
N SER A 133 -0.16 -0.34 -10.66
CA SER A 133 0.15 -1.69 -11.12
C SER A 133 1.54 -1.72 -11.71
N ASN A 134 2.46 -2.42 -11.03
CA ASN A 134 3.82 -2.59 -11.50
C ASN A 134 4.29 -4.02 -11.24
N ASP A 135 4.87 -4.64 -12.26
CA ASP A 135 5.64 -5.86 -12.10
C ASP A 135 7.01 -5.53 -11.50
N VAL A 136 7.49 -6.38 -10.60
CA VAL A 136 8.68 -6.15 -9.78
C VAL A 136 9.70 -7.28 -9.98
N ASN A 137 9.25 -8.53 -9.96
CA ASN A 137 10.05 -9.73 -10.23
C ASN A 137 11.32 -9.85 -9.37
N VAL A 138 11.17 -9.76 -8.05
CA VAL A 138 12.27 -9.92 -7.08
C VAL A 138 12.09 -11.22 -6.31
N ALA A 139 13.14 -12.05 -6.27
CA ALA A 139 13.12 -13.32 -5.54
C ALA A 139 13.50 -13.17 -4.06
N GLY A 140 13.10 -14.16 -3.26
CA GLY A 140 13.45 -14.28 -1.84
C GLY A 140 12.61 -13.40 -0.93
N ASN A 141 13.04 -13.28 0.32
CA ASN A 141 12.27 -12.58 1.34
C ASN A 141 12.15 -11.08 1.02
N VAL A 142 10.92 -10.59 0.93
CA VAL A 142 10.65 -9.21 0.53
C VAL A 142 9.49 -8.62 1.30
N ARG A 143 9.62 -7.33 1.57
CA ARG A 143 8.56 -6.52 2.17
C ARG A 143 8.42 -5.19 1.45
N ILE A 144 7.23 -4.62 1.51
CA ILE A 144 6.92 -3.37 0.84
C ILE A 144 6.52 -2.26 1.83
N ARG A 145 6.60 -1.03 1.36
CA ARG A 145 5.99 0.13 2.00
C ARG A 145 5.35 1.04 0.97
N ILE A 146 4.28 1.70 1.38
CA ILE A 146 3.66 2.82 0.69
C ILE A 146 3.89 4.05 1.55
N LYS A 147 4.41 5.13 1.00
CA LYS A 147 4.68 6.36 1.75
C LYS A 147 4.51 7.61 0.90
N ARG A 148 4.44 8.77 1.55
CA ARG A 148 4.63 10.05 0.84
C ARG A 148 5.99 10.07 0.16
N ALA A 149 6.01 10.47 -1.11
CA ALA A 149 7.24 10.66 -1.86
C ALA A 149 7.94 11.96 -1.41
N THR A 150 7.19 13.06 -1.36
CA THR A 150 7.63 14.30 -0.72
C THR A 150 7.46 14.22 0.80
N GLU A 151 8.56 14.02 1.51
CA GLU A 151 8.61 13.80 2.97
C GLU A 151 8.50 15.09 3.79
N SER A 152 7.54 15.96 3.44
CA SER A 152 7.27 17.20 4.16
C SER A 152 5.77 17.57 4.13
N GLY A 153 5.40 18.54 4.96
CA GLY A 153 4.04 19.06 5.06
C GLY A 153 3.15 18.29 6.05
N THR A 154 2.20 19.01 6.63
CA THR A 154 1.28 18.53 7.67
C THR A 154 -0.19 18.84 7.35
N THR A 155 -0.47 19.12 6.08
CA THR A 155 -1.84 19.39 5.62
C THR A 155 -2.52 18.08 5.24
N ASP A 156 -3.78 17.92 5.64
CA ASP A 156 -4.59 16.78 5.24
C ASP A 156 -4.81 16.80 3.72
N ARG A 157 -4.32 15.74 3.08
CA ARG A 157 -4.32 15.49 1.63
C ARG A 157 -4.53 13.99 1.42
N ARG A 158 -5.69 13.53 1.85
CA ARG A 158 -5.93 12.12 2.15
C ARG A 158 -6.09 11.29 0.89
N LEU A 159 -5.44 10.13 0.92
CA LEU A 159 -5.51 9.10 -0.11
C LEU A 159 -6.15 7.85 0.47
N ASN A 160 -7.06 7.26 -0.29
CA ASN A 160 -7.64 5.95 0.00
C ASN A 160 -7.01 4.89 -0.89
N ILE A 161 -6.74 3.72 -0.31
CA ILE A 161 -6.19 2.52 -0.95
C ILE A 161 -7.03 1.31 -0.53
#